data_AF-A0ABD5GWT6-F1
#
_entry.id   AF-A0ABD5GWT6-F1
#
_cell.length_a   1.000
_cell.length_b   1.000
_cell.length_c   1.000
_cell.angle_alpha   90.00
_cell.angle_beta   90.00
_cell.angle_gamma   90.00
#
_symmetry.space_group_name_H-M   'P 1'
#
loop_
_entity.id
_entity.type
_entity.pdbx_description
1 polymer ?
#
loop_
_entity_poly.entity_id
_entity_poly.type
_entity_poly.pdbx_seq_one_letter_code
_entity_poly.pdbx_strand_id
1 'polypeptide(L)'
;MNKNILAHAAACAPAESCGYVVKTSAGERYFPCQNLSAEPTMYFRMDPADYLQAQVAGDVVALVHSHPDGLPNLSDVDRRLQVQSGLPWWLVCDDRIYKFRCMPFLTGRAFEHGVTDCYTLFRDAYHLAGIEMPDFARREDWWKQGDNLYLDNLEATGFYRVNAAEAQPGDILICCFGSSVANHAAIYCGDGELLHHIPDQLSKRERYTDKWQRRTHSIWRHRAWHESAFTGIYNDLAAASASV
;
A
#
# COMPACT_ATOMS: atom_id res chain seq x y z
N MET A 1 -7.70 -22.75 -6.85
CA MET A 1 -6.52 -21.95 -6.49
C MET A 1 -6.57 -21.47 -5.04
N ASN A 2 -7.43 -20.52 -4.65
CA ASN A 2 -7.45 -19.97 -3.28
C ASN A 2 -7.54 -21.03 -2.17
N LYS A 3 -8.37 -22.07 -2.34
CA LYS A 3 -8.45 -23.18 -1.38
C LYS A 3 -7.11 -23.91 -1.19
N ASN A 4 -6.30 -24.05 -2.25
CA ASN A 4 -5.00 -24.69 -2.18
C ASN A 4 -3.98 -23.81 -1.46
N ILE A 5 -4.05 -22.48 -1.67
CA ILE A 5 -3.22 -21.51 -0.96
C ILE A 5 -3.51 -21.57 0.55
N LEU A 6 -4.79 -21.49 0.92
CA LEU A 6 -5.21 -21.55 2.33
C LEU A 6 -4.86 -22.90 2.97
N ALA A 7 -5.08 -24.01 2.26
CA ALA A 7 -4.73 -25.35 2.75
C ALA A 7 -3.21 -25.51 2.94
N HIS A 8 -2.38 -24.94 2.06
CA HIS A 8 -0.93 -24.96 2.22
C HIS A 8 -0.48 -24.13 3.43
N ALA A 9 -1.01 -22.91 3.58
CA ALA A 9 -0.75 -22.07 4.75
C ALA A 9 -1.11 -22.78 6.07
N ALA A 10 -2.30 -23.38 6.14
CA ALA A 10 -2.73 -24.15 7.31
C ALA A 10 -1.84 -25.37 7.60
N ALA A 11 -1.33 -26.04 6.56
CA ALA A 11 -0.43 -27.19 6.71
C ALA A 11 0.99 -26.80 7.15
N CYS A 12 1.44 -25.58 6.84
CA CYS A 12 2.74 -25.06 7.26
C CYS A 12 2.74 -24.49 8.69
N ALA A 13 1.60 -23.99 9.17
CA ALA A 13 1.50 -23.37 10.48
C ALA A 13 2.10 -24.26 11.60
N PRO A 14 2.94 -23.70 12.51
CA PRO A 14 3.19 -22.28 12.74
C PRO A 14 4.27 -21.65 11.84
N ALA A 15 4.89 -22.41 10.93
CA ALA A 15 5.81 -21.83 9.96
C ALA A 15 5.05 -21.07 8.86
N GLU A 16 5.70 -20.05 8.31
CA GLU A 16 5.23 -19.39 7.10
C GLU A 16 5.25 -20.36 5.92
N SER A 17 4.14 -20.42 5.20
CA SER A 17 4.07 -20.99 3.86
C SER A 17 4.60 -19.97 2.84
N CYS A 18 5.13 -20.47 1.72
CA CYS A 18 5.53 -19.65 0.58
C CYS A 18 5.22 -20.36 -0.75
N GLY A 19 5.08 -19.62 -1.85
CA GLY A 19 4.92 -20.20 -3.18
C GLY A 19 4.63 -19.17 -4.27
N TYR A 20 4.33 -19.65 -5.48
CA TYR A 20 4.07 -18.80 -6.64
C TYR A 20 2.68 -19.05 -7.23
N VAL A 21 2.07 -17.99 -7.75
CA VAL A 21 0.94 -18.09 -8.67
C VAL A 21 1.46 -17.95 -10.09
N VAL A 22 1.15 -18.94 -10.92
CA VAL A 22 1.61 -19.01 -12.29
C VAL A 22 0.42 -19.02 -13.23
N LYS A 23 0.41 -18.11 -14.19
CA LYS A 23 -0.55 -18.08 -15.28
C LYS A 23 -0.09 -19.05 -16.37
N THR A 24 -0.81 -20.15 -16.50
CA THR A 24 -0.56 -21.18 -17.51
C THR A 24 -1.59 -21.07 -18.64
N SER A 25 -1.40 -21.84 -19.72
CA SER A 25 -2.41 -21.98 -20.79
C SER A 25 -3.76 -22.53 -20.29
N ALA A 26 -3.77 -23.23 -19.15
CA ALA A 26 -4.96 -23.76 -18.51
C ALA A 26 -5.53 -22.84 -17.39
N GLY A 27 -5.01 -21.62 -17.26
CA GLY A 27 -5.38 -20.66 -16.22
C GLY A 27 -4.36 -20.54 -15.09
N GLU A 28 -4.71 -19.77 -14.05
CA GLU A 28 -3.86 -19.55 -12.88
C GLU A 28 -3.78 -20.79 -11.98
N ARG A 29 -2.55 -21.17 -11.61
CA ARG A 29 -2.25 -22.30 -10.74
C ARG A 29 -1.30 -21.86 -9.62
N TYR A 30 -1.50 -22.45 -8.44
CA TYR A 30 -0.65 -22.22 -7.28
C TYR A 30 0.40 -23.34 -7.19
N PHE A 31 1.66 -22.93 -7.03
CA PHE A 31 2.83 -23.79 -6.86
C PHE A 31 3.36 -23.57 -5.45
N PRO A 32 3.07 -24.47 -4.48
CA PRO A 32 3.61 -24.36 -3.13
C PRO A 32 5.12 -24.63 -3.15
N CYS A 33 5.87 -23.87 -2.36
CA CYS A 33 7.32 -24.01 -2.18
C CYS A 33 7.63 -24.38 -0.73
N GLN A 34 8.74 -25.08 -0.52
CA GLN A 34 9.23 -25.34 0.83
C GLN A 34 9.86 -24.07 1.41
N ASN A 35 9.49 -23.72 2.64
CA ASN A 35 10.21 -22.68 3.38
C ASN A 35 11.55 -23.22 3.89
N LEU A 36 12.66 -22.68 3.37
CA LEU A 36 14.04 -23.02 3.70
C LEU A 36 14.68 -22.08 4.73
N SER A 37 13.89 -21.21 5.36
CA SER A 37 14.38 -20.32 6.42
C SER A 37 14.86 -21.11 7.64
N ALA A 38 15.93 -20.64 8.27
CA ALA A 38 16.38 -21.16 9.56
C ALA A 38 15.42 -20.75 10.71
N GLU A 39 14.63 -19.70 10.49
CA GLU A 39 13.62 -19.19 11.41
C GLU A 39 12.25 -19.16 10.68
N PRO A 40 11.66 -20.34 10.41
CA PRO A 40 10.54 -20.46 9.49
C PRO A 40 9.22 -19.90 10.02
N THR A 41 9.12 -19.56 11.31
CA THR A 41 7.96 -18.90 11.92
C THR A 41 8.00 -17.37 11.77
N MET A 42 9.14 -16.81 11.33
CA MET A 42 9.36 -15.36 11.24
C MET A 42 9.72 -14.89 9.83
N TYR A 43 10.28 -15.79 9.01
CA TYR A 43 10.69 -15.49 7.65
C TYR A 43 10.46 -16.69 6.74
N PHE A 44 10.39 -16.44 5.44
CA PHE A 44 10.50 -17.47 4.42
C PHE A 44 11.74 -17.30 3.54
N ARG A 45 12.24 -18.43 3.03
CA ARG A 45 13.24 -18.48 1.96
C ARG A 45 12.86 -19.57 0.98
N MET A 46 12.82 -19.26 -0.31
CA MET A 46 12.52 -20.24 -1.36
C MET A 46 13.80 -20.65 -2.09
N ASP A 47 13.80 -21.88 -2.63
CA ASP A 47 14.87 -22.34 -3.51
C ASP A 47 14.77 -21.59 -4.85
N PRO A 48 15.88 -21.03 -5.39
CA PRO A 48 15.87 -20.48 -6.75
C PRO A 48 15.36 -21.46 -7.81
N ALA A 49 15.54 -22.77 -7.61
CA ALA A 49 15.01 -23.80 -8.50
C ALA A 49 13.48 -23.79 -8.56
N ASP A 50 12.78 -23.43 -7.47
CA ASP A 50 11.31 -23.35 -7.45
C ASP A 50 10.81 -22.23 -8.36
N TYR A 51 11.52 -21.09 -8.38
CA TYR A 51 11.19 -19.99 -9.30
C TYR A 51 11.40 -20.40 -10.75
N LEU A 52 12.51 -21.09 -11.07
CA LEU A 52 12.77 -21.60 -12.41
C LEU A 52 11.69 -22.59 -12.85
N GLN A 53 11.26 -23.49 -11.97
CA GLN A 53 10.18 -24.43 -12.27
C GLN A 53 8.84 -23.71 -12.51
N ALA A 54 8.53 -22.68 -11.71
CA ALA A 54 7.34 -21.86 -11.90
C ALA A 54 7.37 -21.14 -13.27
N GLN A 55 8.51 -20.58 -13.65
CA GLN A 55 8.69 -19.93 -14.96
C GLN A 55 8.60 -20.90 -16.14
N VAL A 56 9.07 -22.15 -15.99
CA VAL A 56 8.90 -23.19 -17.02
C VAL A 56 7.42 -23.54 -17.21
N ALA A 57 6.61 -23.45 -16.15
CA ALA A 57 5.18 -23.75 -16.22
C ALA A 57 4.33 -22.61 -16.84
N GLY A 58 4.80 -21.35 -16.77
CA GLY A 58 4.11 -20.18 -17.32
C GLY A 58 4.58 -18.86 -16.71
N ASP A 59 3.77 -17.81 -16.85
CA ASP A 59 4.11 -16.48 -16.32
C ASP A 59 3.90 -16.44 -14.80
N VAL A 60 4.94 -16.12 -14.04
CA VAL A 60 4.81 -15.89 -12.59
C VAL A 60 4.10 -14.55 -12.38
N VAL A 61 2.90 -14.59 -11.80
CA VAL A 61 2.03 -13.40 -11.65
C VAL A 61 1.87 -12.93 -10.21
N ALA A 62 2.23 -13.77 -9.23
CA ALA A 62 2.32 -13.36 -7.83
C ALA A 62 3.25 -14.28 -7.03
N LEU A 63 3.86 -13.73 -5.98
CA LEU A 63 4.42 -14.48 -4.87
C LEU A 63 3.35 -14.59 -3.77
N VAL A 64 3.30 -15.73 -3.07
CA VAL A 64 2.39 -15.97 -1.97
C VAL A 64 3.19 -16.30 -0.72
N HIS A 65 2.85 -15.71 0.41
CA HIS A 65 3.34 -16.13 1.73
C HIS A 65 2.25 -16.00 2.79
N SER A 66 2.52 -16.40 4.03
CA SER A 66 1.53 -16.36 5.12
C SER A 66 2.11 -15.77 6.39
N HIS A 67 1.29 -15.04 7.17
CA HIS A 67 1.57 -14.66 8.54
C HIS A 67 0.62 -15.44 9.49
N PRO A 68 1.02 -16.61 10.03
CA PRO A 68 0.13 -17.44 10.84
C PRO A 68 -0.39 -16.74 12.12
N ASP A 69 0.48 -15.98 12.80
CA ASP A 69 0.17 -15.25 14.05
C ASP A 69 0.42 -13.73 13.91
N GLY A 70 0.48 -13.23 12.67
CA GLY A 70 0.86 -11.84 12.38
C GLY A 70 -0.33 -10.95 12.04
N LEU A 71 -0.01 -9.82 11.41
CA LEU A 71 -1.00 -8.87 10.92
C LEU A 71 -1.20 -9.02 9.41
N PRO A 72 -2.38 -8.64 8.86
CA PRO A 72 -2.67 -8.71 7.43
C PRO A 72 -2.03 -7.55 6.64
N ASN A 73 -0.78 -7.20 6.95
CA ASN A 73 0.02 -6.22 6.23
C ASN A 73 1.41 -6.79 5.94
N LEU A 74 2.04 -6.28 4.88
CA LEU A 74 3.42 -6.62 4.54
C LEU A 74 4.37 -5.99 5.57
N SER A 75 5.32 -6.78 6.09
CA SER A 75 6.43 -6.27 6.90
C SER A 75 7.36 -5.35 6.07
N ASP A 76 8.29 -4.66 6.72
CA ASP A 76 9.29 -3.86 6.00
C ASP A 76 10.20 -4.74 5.11
N VAL A 77 10.51 -5.96 5.56
CA VAL A 77 11.22 -6.98 4.78
C VAL A 77 10.40 -7.39 3.57
N ASP A 78 9.13 -7.71 3.75
CA ASP A 78 8.22 -8.09 2.66
C ASP A 78 8.10 -6.97 1.64
N ARG A 79 7.99 -5.71 2.09
CA ARG A 79 7.91 -4.55 1.19
C ARG A 79 9.17 -4.40 0.35
N ARG A 80 10.37 -4.55 0.95
CA ARG A 80 11.64 -4.51 0.19
C ARG A 80 11.69 -5.62 -0.86
N LEU A 81 11.39 -6.86 -0.45
CA LEU A 81 11.42 -8.01 -1.34
C LEU A 81 10.34 -7.95 -2.42
N GLN A 82 9.16 -7.38 -2.13
CA GLN A 82 8.13 -7.15 -3.12
C GLN A 82 8.64 -6.20 -4.21
N VAL A 83 9.15 -5.03 -3.83
CA VAL A 83 9.70 -4.06 -4.79
C VAL A 83 10.85 -4.66 -5.60
N GLN A 84 11.74 -5.42 -4.95
CA GLN A 84 12.85 -6.10 -5.63
C GLN A 84 12.38 -7.17 -6.62
N SER A 85 11.35 -7.95 -6.25
CA SER A 85 10.80 -9.01 -7.10
C SER A 85 10.01 -8.46 -8.29
N GLY A 86 9.45 -7.24 -8.18
CA GLY A 86 8.57 -6.67 -9.19
C GLY A 86 7.22 -7.41 -9.31
N LEU A 87 6.87 -8.27 -8.36
CA LEU A 87 5.67 -9.11 -8.40
C LEU A 87 4.61 -8.62 -7.40
N PRO A 88 3.32 -8.73 -7.71
CA PRO A 88 2.27 -8.71 -6.70
C PRO A 88 2.54 -9.77 -5.62
N TRP A 89 2.26 -9.44 -4.37
CA TRP A 89 2.40 -10.38 -3.25
C TRP A 89 1.04 -10.66 -2.63
N TRP A 90 0.75 -11.94 -2.38
CA TRP A 90 -0.49 -12.38 -1.75
C TRP A 90 -0.15 -12.92 -0.36
N LEU A 91 -0.74 -12.30 0.65
CA LEU A 91 -0.53 -12.65 2.05
C LEU A 91 -1.71 -13.47 2.57
N VAL A 92 -1.44 -14.64 3.13
CA VAL A 92 -2.41 -15.39 3.91
C VAL A 92 -2.32 -14.97 5.38
N CYS A 93 -3.42 -14.48 5.95
CA CYS A 93 -3.53 -14.11 7.36
C CYS A 93 -4.99 -14.32 7.78
N ASP A 94 -5.24 -14.85 8.98
CA ASP A 94 -6.60 -15.12 9.50
C ASP A 94 -7.52 -15.83 8.48
N ASP A 95 -7.04 -16.92 7.87
CA ASP A 95 -7.75 -17.71 6.84
C ASP A 95 -8.21 -16.91 5.60
N ARG A 96 -7.61 -15.74 5.37
CA ARG A 96 -7.94 -14.85 4.25
C ARG A 96 -6.69 -14.54 3.42
N ILE A 97 -6.91 -14.29 2.13
CA ILE A 97 -5.85 -13.89 1.20
C ILE A 97 -5.98 -12.39 0.92
N TYR A 98 -4.95 -11.63 1.31
CA TYR A 98 -4.79 -10.20 1.04
C TYR A 98 -3.86 -10.03 -0.15
N LYS A 99 -4.27 -9.23 -1.14
CA LYS A 99 -3.50 -9.07 -2.39
C LYS A 99 -2.91 -7.67 -2.46
N PHE A 100 -1.58 -7.61 -2.47
CA PHE A 100 -0.83 -6.38 -2.58
C PHE A 100 -0.28 -6.24 -4.00
N ARG A 101 -0.66 -5.17 -4.69
CA ARG A 101 -0.09 -4.76 -5.97
C ARG A 101 1.37 -4.37 -5.74
N CYS A 102 2.24 -4.74 -6.67
CA CYS A 102 3.60 -4.23 -6.64
C CYS A 102 3.60 -2.76 -7.05
N MET A 103 4.00 -1.89 -6.14
CA MET A 103 4.14 -0.46 -6.38
C MET A 103 5.44 0.06 -5.75
N PRO A 104 6.04 1.11 -6.32
CA PRO A 104 7.22 1.76 -5.74
C PRO A 104 6.95 2.17 -4.28
N PHE A 105 8.02 2.34 -3.50
CA PHE A 105 7.89 2.93 -2.16
C PHE A 105 7.15 4.25 -2.18
N LEU A 106 6.42 4.57 -1.11
CA LEU A 106 5.61 5.80 -1.01
C LEU A 106 6.47 7.06 -1.08
N THR A 107 7.74 7.00 -0.70
CA THR A 107 8.71 8.10 -0.81
C THR A 107 9.66 7.91 -1.99
N GLY A 108 10.16 9.01 -2.54
CA GLY A 108 11.16 9.01 -3.63
C GLY A 108 10.57 8.91 -5.04
N ARG A 109 9.24 9.00 -5.19
CA ARG A 109 8.58 8.93 -6.51
C ARG A 109 8.72 10.25 -7.25
N ALA A 110 8.98 10.22 -8.55
CA ALA A 110 8.87 11.40 -9.40
C ALA A 110 7.39 11.75 -9.66
N PHE A 111 7.09 13.05 -9.75
CA PHE A 111 5.73 13.52 -9.96
C PHE A 111 5.31 13.40 -11.43
N GLU A 112 4.19 12.73 -11.66
CA GLU A 112 3.50 12.70 -12.95
C GLU A 112 1.99 12.78 -12.70
N HIS A 113 1.35 13.84 -13.20
CA HIS A 113 -0.06 14.09 -12.94
C HIS A 113 -0.95 12.96 -13.48
N GLY A 114 -1.89 12.46 -12.66
CA GLY A 114 -2.74 11.34 -13.04
C GLY A 114 -2.09 9.96 -12.94
N VAL A 115 -0.77 9.89 -12.78
CA VAL A 115 0.01 8.63 -12.75
C VAL A 115 0.66 8.45 -11.39
N THR A 116 1.64 9.29 -11.03
CA THR A 116 2.33 9.32 -9.74
C THR A 116 2.19 10.70 -9.11
N ASP A 117 0.99 11.03 -8.62
CA ASP A 117 0.69 12.32 -7.99
C ASP A 117 0.21 12.16 -6.52
N CYS A 118 -0.25 13.26 -5.92
CA CYS A 118 -0.77 13.26 -4.56
C CYS A 118 -1.97 12.31 -4.36
N TYR A 119 -2.82 12.14 -5.37
CA TYR A 119 -3.98 11.25 -5.27
C TYR A 119 -3.54 9.78 -5.39
N THR A 120 -2.64 9.46 -6.32
CA THR A 120 -2.05 8.10 -6.40
C THR A 120 -1.31 7.76 -5.10
N LEU A 121 -0.53 8.68 -4.54
CA LEU A 121 0.16 8.44 -3.26
C LEU A 121 -0.82 8.09 -2.14
N PHE A 122 -1.91 8.85 -2.03
CA PHE A 122 -3.00 8.59 -1.10
C PHE A 122 -3.60 7.19 -1.31
N ARG A 123 -3.96 6.84 -2.54
CA ARG A 123 -4.53 5.52 -2.86
C ARG A 123 -3.59 4.38 -2.52
N ASP A 124 -2.31 4.54 -2.85
CA ASP A 124 -1.30 3.51 -2.60
C ASP A 124 -1.04 3.32 -1.11
N ALA A 125 -1.02 4.41 -0.32
CA ALA A 125 -0.93 4.31 1.12
C ALA A 125 -2.13 3.57 1.72
N TYR A 126 -3.34 3.84 1.23
CA TYR A 126 -4.55 3.16 1.68
C TYR A 126 -4.60 1.70 1.23
N HIS A 127 -4.07 1.38 0.06
CA HIS A 127 -3.88 0.00 -0.40
C HIS A 127 -3.00 -0.80 0.58
N LEU A 128 -1.90 -0.22 1.07
CA LEU A 128 -1.06 -0.85 2.12
C LEU A 128 -1.78 -1.00 3.46
N ALA A 129 -2.75 -0.14 3.74
CA ALA A 129 -3.62 -0.22 4.90
C ALA A 129 -4.80 -1.20 4.71
N GLY A 130 -4.87 -1.90 3.57
CA GLY A 130 -5.94 -2.85 3.25
C GLY A 130 -7.25 -2.20 2.78
N ILE A 131 -7.23 -0.93 2.38
CA ILE A 131 -8.39 -0.17 1.91
C ILE A 131 -8.19 0.18 0.43
N GLU A 132 -9.03 -0.38 -0.44
CA GLU A 132 -9.01 -0.05 -1.86
C GLU A 132 -9.73 1.26 -2.14
N MET A 133 -9.03 2.18 -2.81
CA MET A 133 -9.55 3.48 -3.21
C MET A 133 -9.78 3.53 -4.74
N PRO A 134 -10.93 4.05 -5.21
CA PRO A 134 -11.20 4.22 -6.64
C PRO A 134 -10.13 5.08 -7.33
N ASP A 135 -9.94 4.85 -8.63
CA ASP A 135 -9.11 5.73 -9.45
C ASP A 135 -9.99 6.74 -10.18
N PHE A 136 -9.95 7.99 -9.75
CA PHE A 136 -10.68 9.05 -10.41
C PHE A 136 -9.84 9.65 -11.53
N ALA A 137 -10.44 9.72 -12.72
CA ALA A 137 -9.91 10.51 -13.82
C ALA A 137 -9.82 11.98 -13.37
N ARG A 138 -8.65 12.58 -13.52
CA ARG A 138 -8.37 13.93 -13.03
C ARG A 138 -7.53 14.68 -14.05
N ARG A 139 -8.16 15.64 -14.72
CA ARG A 139 -7.49 16.51 -15.72
C ARG A 139 -6.49 17.41 -15.02
N GLU A 140 -5.41 17.78 -15.69
CA GLU A 140 -4.51 18.81 -15.14
C GLU A 140 -5.28 20.09 -14.80
N ASP A 141 -4.90 20.73 -13.71
CA ASP A 141 -5.50 21.98 -13.24
C ASP A 141 -7.05 21.92 -13.07
N TRP A 142 -7.63 20.76 -12.73
CA TRP A 142 -9.10 20.60 -12.58
C TRP A 142 -9.73 21.70 -11.71
N TRP A 143 -9.02 22.17 -10.68
CA TRP A 143 -9.48 23.21 -9.76
C TRP A 143 -9.65 24.59 -10.41
N LYS A 144 -8.99 24.85 -11.55
CA LYS A 144 -9.18 26.08 -12.33
C LYS A 144 -10.45 26.04 -13.18
N GLN A 145 -11.00 24.84 -13.41
CA GLN A 145 -12.18 24.60 -14.25
C GLN A 145 -13.47 24.48 -13.43
N GLY A 146 -13.40 24.64 -12.10
CA GLY A 146 -14.53 24.54 -11.18
C GLY A 146 -14.79 23.13 -10.63
N ASP A 147 -13.98 22.14 -11.01
CA ASP A 147 -14.10 20.76 -10.50
C ASP A 147 -13.55 20.66 -9.06
N ASN A 148 -14.16 19.83 -8.20
CA ASN A 148 -13.71 19.60 -6.83
C ASN A 148 -13.48 18.12 -6.51
N LEU A 149 -12.42 17.58 -7.10
CA LEU A 149 -12.05 16.15 -7.02
C LEU A 149 -12.15 15.57 -5.60
N TYR A 150 -11.63 16.24 -4.59
CA TYR A 150 -11.58 15.68 -3.25
C TYR A 150 -12.93 15.78 -2.53
N LEU A 151 -13.49 16.99 -2.41
CA LEU A 151 -14.68 17.18 -1.58
C LEU A 151 -15.92 16.53 -2.18
N ASP A 152 -15.98 16.36 -3.51
CA ASP A 152 -17.10 15.71 -4.18
C ASP A 152 -17.08 14.18 -3.98
N ASN A 153 -15.91 13.58 -3.68
CA ASN A 153 -15.74 12.13 -3.67
C ASN A 153 -15.46 11.52 -2.29
N LEU A 154 -14.91 12.28 -1.33
CA LEU A 154 -14.49 11.72 -0.03
C LEU A 154 -15.63 11.10 0.76
N GLU A 155 -16.76 11.80 0.93
CA GLU A 155 -17.90 11.24 1.67
C GLU A 155 -18.48 10.00 0.98
N ALA A 156 -18.62 10.05 -0.35
CA ALA A 156 -19.12 8.95 -1.18
C ALA A 156 -18.20 7.72 -1.12
N THR A 157 -16.91 7.92 -0.84
CA THR A 157 -15.90 6.86 -0.70
C THR A 157 -15.64 6.48 0.76
N GLY A 158 -16.58 6.80 1.67
CA GLY A 158 -16.54 6.30 3.04
C GLY A 158 -15.70 7.14 4.00
N PHE A 159 -15.30 8.35 3.63
CA PHE A 159 -14.65 9.29 4.54
C PHE A 159 -15.66 10.12 5.32
N TYR A 160 -15.23 10.60 6.48
CA TYR A 160 -15.91 11.60 7.27
C TYR A 160 -14.91 12.62 7.81
N ARG A 161 -15.37 13.85 8.05
CA ARG A 161 -14.51 14.91 8.59
C ARG A 161 -14.16 14.65 10.04
N VAL A 162 -12.92 14.97 10.41
CA VAL A 162 -12.42 14.91 11.78
C VAL A 162 -11.85 16.26 12.19
N ASN A 163 -11.91 16.57 13.50
CA ASN A 163 -11.30 17.77 14.02
C ASN A 163 -9.78 17.63 14.10
N ALA A 164 -9.05 18.73 13.96
CA ALA A 164 -7.58 18.72 14.01
C ALA A 164 -7.01 18.20 15.33
N ALA A 165 -7.71 18.42 16.45
CA ALA A 165 -7.31 17.90 17.76
C ALA A 165 -7.48 16.37 17.89
N GLU A 166 -8.25 15.76 16.99
CA GLU A 166 -8.53 14.32 16.96
C GLU A 166 -7.77 13.61 15.84
N ALA A 167 -6.92 14.34 15.09
CA ALA A 167 -6.19 13.80 13.97
C ALA A 167 -5.25 12.67 14.41
N GLN A 168 -5.23 11.59 13.63
CA GLN A 168 -4.43 10.40 13.91
C GLN A 168 -3.68 9.94 12.64
N PRO A 169 -2.60 9.14 12.78
CA PRO A 169 -1.89 8.60 11.64
C PRO A 169 -2.82 7.93 10.63
N GLY A 170 -2.66 8.29 9.35
CA GLY A 170 -3.46 7.84 8.22
C GLY A 170 -4.63 8.75 7.83
N ASP A 171 -4.97 9.74 8.66
CA ASP A 171 -5.96 10.75 8.27
C ASP A 171 -5.45 11.56 7.07
N ILE A 172 -6.38 11.90 6.18
CA ILE A 172 -6.08 12.65 4.96
C ILE A 172 -6.29 14.13 5.20
N LEU A 173 -5.23 14.92 5.04
CA LEU A 173 -5.28 16.36 5.01
C LEU A 173 -5.54 16.80 3.58
N ILE A 174 -6.68 17.48 3.38
CA ILE A 174 -7.02 18.12 2.12
C ILE A 174 -6.61 19.58 2.20
N CYS A 175 -5.82 20.03 1.24
CA CYS A 175 -5.15 21.32 1.24
C CYS A 175 -5.47 22.14 -0.01
N CYS A 176 -5.37 23.46 0.15
CA CYS A 176 -5.50 24.43 -0.92
C CYS A 176 -4.13 25.07 -1.24
N PHE A 177 -3.62 24.82 -2.45
CA PHE A 177 -2.36 25.39 -2.94
C PHE A 177 -2.64 26.36 -4.09
N GLY A 178 -2.43 27.66 -3.85
CA GLY A 178 -2.58 28.69 -4.90
C GLY A 178 -3.99 28.80 -5.50
N SER A 179 -5.00 28.29 -4.78
CA SER A 179 -6.40 28.20 -5.21
C SER A 179 -7.31 28.24 -3.97
N SER A 180 -8.57 28.66 -4.13
CA SER A 180 -9.60 28.49 -3.10
C SER A 180 -10.21 27.08 -3.12
N VAL A 181 -10.04 26.35 -4.22
CA VAL A 181 -10.50 24.96 -4.38
C VAL A 181 -9.41 24.01 -3.89
N ALA A 182 -9.83 23.02 -3.09
CA ALA A 182 -8.99 21.95 -2.58
C ALA A 182 -8.36 21.14 -3.74
N ASN A 183 -7.03 21.11 -3.80
CA ASN A 183 -6.31 20.56 -4.94
C ASN A 183 -5.12 19.66 -4.54
N HIS A 184 -4.93 19.40 -3.25
CA HIS A 184 -3.84 18.55 -2.78
C HIS A 184 -4.28 17.67 -1.60
N ALA A 185 -3.84 16.42 -1.60
CA ALA A 185 -3.96 15.51 -0.47
C ALA A 185 -2.59 15.18 0.12
N ALA A 186 -2.53 15.16 1.44
CA ALA A 186 -1.41 14.66 2.22
C ALA A 186 -1.93 13.67 3.27
N ILE A 187 -1.10 12.74 3.70
CA ILE A 187 -1.43 11.76 4.74
C ILE A 187 -0.74 12.19 6.02
N TYR A 188 -1.48 12.30 7.13
CA TYR A 188 -0.88 12.55 8.43
C TYR A 188 -0.13 11.30 8.89
N CYS A 189 1.14 11.44 9.28
CA CYS A 189 1.96 10.29 9.69
C CYS A 189 2.06 10.13 11.21
N GLY A 190 1.41 11.00 12.00
CA GLY A 190 1.70 11.14 13.43
C GLY A 190 2.91 12.03 13.68
N ASP A 191 3.17 12.33 14.96
CA ASP A 191 4.36 13.06 15.43
C ASP A 191 4.66 14.38 14.70
N GLY A 192 3.62 15.02 14.16
CA GLY A 192 3.76 16.26 13.40
C GLY A 192 4.41 16.09 12.03
N GLU A 193 4.32 14.91 11.42
CA GLU A 193 4.78 14.63 10.06
C GLU A 193 3.61 14.41 9.09
N LEU A 194 3.86 14.70 7.81
CA LEU A 194 2.96 14.41 6.69
C LEU A 194 3.72 13.76 5.54
N LEU A 195 3.08 12.78 4.91
CA LEU A 195 3.51 12.20 3.64
C LEU A 195 2.72 12.86 2.51
N HIS A 196 3.44 13.39 1.53
CA HIS A 196 2.82 14.11 0.41
C HIS A 196 3.66 14.02 -0.87
N HIS A 197 3.05 14.46 -1.97
CA HIS A 197 3.71 14.53 -3.27
C HIS A 197 3.21 15.74 -4.05
N ILE A 198 4.07 16.75 -4.19
CA ILE A 198 3.78 17.99 -4.91
C ILE A 198 4.56 18.03 -6.23
N PRO A 199 4.09 18.81 -7.22
CA PRO A 199 4.80 19.00 -8.48
C PRO A 199 6.26 19.41 -8.26
N ASP A 200 7.12 18.97 -9.17
CA ASP A 200 8.57 19.24 -9.23
C ASP A 200 9.38 18.75 -8.01
N GLN A 201 8.82 17.88 -7.18
CA GLN A 201 9.52 17.27 -6.04
C GLN A 201 9.27 15.78 -5.97
N LEU A 202 10.22 15.05 -5.39
CA LEU A 202 9.98 13.67 -5.03
C LEU A 202 8.95 13.57 -3.89
N SER A 203 8.14 12.52 -3.91
CA SER A 203 7.27 12.21 -2.77
C SER A 203 8.10 12.02 -1.49
N LYS A 204 7.65 12.59 -0.37
CA LYS A 204 8.47 12.63 0.85
C LYS A 204 7.62 12.78 2.10
N ARG A 205 8.24 12.45 3.24
CA ARG A 205 7.79 12.89 4.56
C ARG A 205 8.38 14.27 4.86
N GLU A 206 7.57 15.16 5.42
CA GLU A 206 8.05 16.42 5.97
C GLU A 206 7.22 16.87 7.18
N ARG A 207 7.68 17.90 7.88
CA ARG A 207 7.00 18.43 9.06
C ARG A 207 5.69 19.12 8.71
N TYR A 208 4.65 18.85 9.49
CA TYR A 208 3.35 19.51 9.48
C TYR A 208 3.40 20.89 10.18
N THR A 209 4.14 21.81 9.56
CA THR A 209 4.36 23.18 10.03
C THR A 209 3.10 24.05 9.95
N ASP A 210 3.10 25.21 10.60
CA ASP A 210 2.02 26.20 10.52
C ASP A 210 1.68 26.60 9.08
N LYS A 211 2.66 26.58 8.17
CA LYS A 211 2.43 26.84 6.74
C LYS A 211 1.49 25.80 6.13
N TRP A 212 1.64 24.54 6.51
CA TRP A 212 0.76 23.46 6.09
C TRP A 212 -0.60 23.55 6.77
N GLN A 213 -0.63 23.83 8.07
CA GLN A 213 -1.88 23.99 8.81
C GLN A 213 -2.75 25.10 8.21
N ARG A 214 -2.16 26.25 7.87
CA ARG A 214 -2.86 27.35 7.18
C ARG A 214 -3.39 26.99 5.79
N ARG A 215 -2.82 25.97 5.14
CA ARG A 215 -3.28 25.47 3.82
C ARG A 215 -4.28 24.33 3.96
N THR A 216 -4.38 23.72 5.14
CA THR A 216 -5.28 22.59 5.40
C THR A 216 -6.70 23.11 5.41
N HIS A 217 -7.48 22.69 4.41
CA HIS A 217 -8.90 22.99 4.32
C HIS A 217 -9.70 22.10 5.28
N SER A 218 -9.36 20.81 5.35
CA SER A 218 -10.12 19.82 6.14
C SER A 218 -9.31 18.54 6.34
N ILE A 219 -9.61 17.80 7.41
CA ILE A 219 -9.01 16.50 7.71
C ILE A 219 -10.11 15.44 7.64
N TRP A 220 -9.78 14.28 7.06
CA TRP A 220 -10.74 13.23 6.76
C TRP A 220 -10.21 11.87 7.21
N ARG A 221 -11.12 11.06 7.77
CA ARG A 221 -10.85 9.69 8.18
C ARG A 221 -11.79 8.73 7.47
N HIS A 222 -11.26 7.61 6.99
CA HIS A 222 -12.09 6.57 6.39
C HIS A 222 -12.78 5.72 7.46
N ARG A 223 -14.02 5.29 7.22
CA ARG A 223 -14.82 4.51 8.19
C ARG A 223 -14.23 3.14 8.52
N ALA A 224 -13.49 2.55 7.59
CA ALA A 224 -12.76 1.29 7.84
C ALA A 224 -11.39 1.49 8.48
N TRP A 225 -11.00 2.74 8.80
CA TRP A 225 -9.72 3.03 9.42
C TRP A 225 -9.70 2.53 10.87
N HIS A 226 -8.63 1.83 11.22
CA HIS A 226 -8.35 1.28 12.54
C HIS A 226 -6.86 1.48 12.85
N GLU A 227 -6.46 1.44 14.12
CA GLU A 227 -5.11 1.86 14.54
C GLU A 227 -3.98 1.09 13.84
N SER A 228 -4.12 -0.23 13.70
CA SER A 228 -3.15 -1.08 12.99
C SER A 228 -3.15 -0.92 11.47
N ALA A 229 -4.09 -0.16 10.89
CA ALA A 229 -4.12 0.12 9.45
C ALA A 229 -2.88 0.93 9.02
N PHE A 230 -2.37 1.79 9.90
CA PHE A 230 -1.17 2.57 9.61
C PHE A 230 0.11 1.73 9.56
N THR A 231 0.11 0.52 10.14
CA THR A 231 1.28 -0.36 10.18
C THR A 231 1.82 -0.68 8.79
N GLY A 232 0.94 -0.95 7.80
CA GLY A 232 1.38 -1.21 6.42
C GLY A 232 2.07 -0.01 5.77
N ILE A 233 1.60 1.21 6.04
CA ILE A 233 2.23 2.46 5.59
C ILE A 233 3.57 2.66 6.28
N TYR A 234 3.62 2.45 7.60
CA TYR A 234 4.84 2.56 8.39
C TYR A 234 5.93 1.58 7.90
N ASN A 235 5.55 0.33 7.63
CA ASN A 235 6.45 -0.70 7.12
C ASN A 235 7.05 -0.31 5.75
N ASP A 236 6.25 0.29 4.86
CA ASP A 236 6.75 0.81 3.58
C ASP A 236 7.75 1.97 3.76
N LEU A 237 7.44 2.91 4.66
CA LEU A 237 8.33 4.02 4.99
C LEU A 237 9.66 3.55 5.61
N ALA A 238 9.61 2.52 6.46
CA ALA A 238 10.79 1.87 7.02
C ALA A 238 11.61 1.13 5.94
N ALA A 239 10.94 0.38 5.07
CA ALA A 239 11.54 -0.32 3.95
C ALA A 239 12.31 0.62 3.00
N ALA A 240 11.71 1.76 2.67
CA ALA A 240 12.32 2.77 1.82
C ALA A 240 13.57 3.41 2.45
N SER A 241 13.53 3.63 3.77
CA SER A 241 14.61 4.32 4.49
C SER A 241 15.86 3.44 4.67
N ALA A 242 15.69 2.11 4.68
CA ALA A 242 16.77 1.13 4.74
C ALA A 242 17.41 0.83 3.38
N SER A 243 16.86 1.37 2.28
CA SER A 243 17.29 1.11 0.90
C SER A 243 18.21 2.20 0.33
N VAL A 244 18.63 3.17 1.17
CA VAL A 244 19.51 4.29 0.84
C VAL A 244 20.91 4.05 1.40
#